data_AF-A0A7X3YSL5-F1
#
_entry.id   AF-A0A7X3YSL5-F1
#
_cell.length_a   1.000
_cell.length_b   1.000
_cell.length_c   1.000
_cell.angle_alpha   90.00
_cell.angle_beta   90.00
_cell.angle_gamma   90.00
#
_symmetry.space_group_name_H-M   'P 1'
#
loop_
_entity.id
_entity.type
_entity.pdbx_description
1 polymer ?
#
loop_
_entity_poly.entity_id
_entity_poly.type
_entity_poly.pdbx_seq_one_letter_code
_entity_poly.pdbx_strand_id
1 'polypeptide(L)'
;MENRTIFCDDNIDVLQGINAECVDLIYLDPPFNKNKRFIAPIGSSAEGAEFTDIFREEDVKDEWLVTIREDQTELYHYLNGI
;
A
#
# COMPACT_ATOMS: atom_id res chain seq x y z
N MET A 1 5.10 -26.27 -10.64
CA MET A 1 4.62 -24.89 -10.47
C MET A 1 5.20 -24.34 -9.18
N GLU A 2 6.42 -23.84 -9.27
CA GLU A 2 6.89 -22.74 -8.44
C GLU A 2 6.38 -21.51 -9.21
N ASN A 3 5.35 -20.80 -8.75
CA ASN A 3 5.47 -19.55 -8.02
C ASN A 3 4.11 -19.26 -7.36
N ARG A 4 4.08 -19.23 -6.02
CA ARG A 4 2.93 -18.88 -5.15
C ARG A 4 3.49 -18.26 -3.86
N THR A 5 4.39 -17.29 -4.04
CA THR A 5 5.15 -16.69 -2.93
C THR A 5 4.28 -15.67 -2.20
N ILE A 6 4.28 -15.75 -0.87
CA ILE A 6 3.66 -14.74 -0.02
C ILE A 6 4.79 -13.97 0.65
N PHE A 7 4.79 -12.66 0.46
CA PHE A 7 5.65 -11.74 1.20
C PHE A 7 4.84 -11.15 2.35
N CYS A 8 5.43 -11.13 3.54
CA CYS A 8 4.83 -10.57 4.75
C CYS A 8 5.68 -9.39 5.24
N ASP A 9 5.58 -8.25 4.56
CA ASP A 9 6.32 -7.02 4.86
C ASP A 9 5.59 -5.81 4.28
N ASP A 10 6.14 -4.60 4.43
CA ASP A 10 5.66 -3.39 3.75
C ASP A 10 5.67 -3.59 2.22
N ASN A 11 4.58 -3.19 1.56
CA ASN A 11 4.42 -3.45 0.13
C ASN A 11 5.40 -2.66 -0.74
N ILE A 12 5.80 -1.46 -0.31
CA ILE A 12 6.75 -0.63 -1.07
C ILE A 12 8.13 -1.29 -1.05
N ASP A 13 8.58 -1.75 0.11
CA ASP A 13 9.88 -2.40 0.27
C ASP A 13 9.95 -3.72 -0.51
N VAL A 14 8.86 -4.50 -0.51
CA VAL A 14 8.76 -5.74 -1.31
C VAL A 14 8.78 -5.44 -2.81
N LEU A 15 7.96 -4.49 -3.27
CA LEU A 15 7.80 -4.19 -4.70
C LEU A 15 9.07 -3.63 -5.32
N GLN A 16 9.89 -2.87 -4.58
CA GLN A 16 11.19 -2.38 -5.05
C GLN A 16 12.19 -3.51 -5.35
N GLY A 17 12.03 -4.68 -4.73
CA GLY A 17 12.86 -5.86 -4.99
C GLY A 17 12.39 -6.72 -6.17
N ILE A 18 11.26 -6.38 -6.81
CA ILE A 18 10.63 -7.15 -7.88
C ILE A 18 10.94 -6.51 -9.24
N ASN A 19 11.21 -7.35 -10.25
CA ASN A 19 11.51 -6.86 -11.61
C ASN A 19 10.29 -6.17 -12.25
N ALA A 20 10.51 -4.99 -12.85
CA ALA A 20 9.45 -4.09 -13.33
C ALA A 20 8.52 -4.62 -14.44
N GLU A 21 8.85 -5.76 -15.07
CA GLU A 21 8.09 -6.33 -16.20
C GLU A 21 7.66 -7.78 -15.94
N CYS A 22 7.66 -8.24 -14.69
CA CYS A 22 7.32 -9.61 -14.35
C CYS A 22 5.87 -9.81 -13.86
N VAL A 23 5.03 -8.77 -13.90
CA VAL A 23 3.65 -8.80 -13.39
C VAL A 23 2.66 -8.45 -14.51
N ASP A 24 1.84 -9.43 -14.90
CA ASP A 24 0.80 -9.24 -15.94
C ASP A 24 -0.49 -8.59 -15.39
N LEU A 25 -0.82 -8.83 -14.12
CA LEU A 25 -2.05 -8.35 -13.48
C LEU A 25 -1.81 -7.99 -12.02
N ILE A 26 -2.24 -6.78 -11.65
CA ILE A 26 -2.27 -6.31 -10.27
C ILE A 26 -3.74 -6.17 -9.85
N TYR A 27 -4.10 -6.80 -8.72
CA TYR A 27 -5.38 -6.58 -8.04
C TYR A 27 -5.10 -6.01 -6.66
N LEU A 28 -5.61 -4.81 -6.38
CA LEU A 28 -5.47 -4.13 -5.10
C LEU A 28 -6.84 -3.87 -4.50
N ASP A 29 -6.96 -4.14 -3.21
CA ASP A 29 -8.08 -3.70 -2.36
C ASP A 29 -7.49 -2.79 -1.26
N PRO A 30 -7.03 -1.58 -1.61
CA PRO A 30 -6.36 -0.71 -0.66
C PRO A 30 -7.36 -0.16 0.38
N PRO A 31 -6.87 0.37 1.50
CA PRO A 31 -7.70 1.18 2.39
C PRO A 31 -8.44 2.26 1.59
N PHE A 32 -9.77 2.29 1.69
CA PHE A 32 -10.65 3.23 0.98
C PHE A 32 -10.82 4.57 1.71
N ASN A 33 -10.11 4.76 2.82
CA ASN A 33 -10.19 5.93 3.68
C ASN A 33 -11.62 6.20 4.19
N LYS A 34 -12.34 5.15 4.64
CA LYS A 34 -13.72 5.28 5.12
C LYS A 34 -13.84 5.98 6.48
N ASN A 35 -12.75 6.50 7.05
CA ASN A 35 -12.67 7.03 8.41
C ASN A 35 -13.23 6.03 9.45
N LYS A 36 -12.97 4.74 9.22
CA LYS A 36 -13.46 3.64 10.06
C LYS A 36 -12.28 2.84 10.61
N ARG A 37 -12.45 2.41 11.86
CA ARG A 37 -11.62 1.37 12.45
C ARG A 37 -12.29 0.02 12.23
N PHE A 38 -11.56 -0.93 11.68
CA PHE A 38 -12.03 -2.28 11.44
C PHE A 38 -11.45 -3.18 12.53
N ILE A 39 -12.33 -3.87 13.26
CA ILE A 39 -11.96 -4.75 14.37
C ILE A 39 -12.50 -6.13 14.04
N ALA A 40 -11.66 -7.15 14.20
CA ALA A 40 -12.07 -8.53 14.02
C ALA A 40 -13.18 -8.91 15.00
N PRO A 41 -14.18 -9.70 14.58
CA PRO A 41 -15.24 -10.16 15.46
C PRO A 41 -14.70 -10.95 16.67
N ILE A 42 -15.31 -10.74 17.84
CA ILE A 42 -15.06 -11.53 19.05
C ILE A 42 -15.41 -13.00 18.77
N GLY A 43 -14.51 -13.92 19.13
CA GLY A 43 -14.63 -15.36 18.86
C GLY A 43 -14.17 -15.78 17.46
N SER A 44 -13.65 -14.87 16.63
CA SER A 44 -13.02 -15.22 15.36
C SER A 44 -11.56 -15.67 15.55
N SER A 45 -11.00 -16.36 14.55
CA SER A 45 -9.57 -16.72 14.56
C SER A 45 -8.62 -15.53 14.55
N ALA A 46 -9.11 -14.33 14.26
CA ALA A 46 -8.37 -13.08 14.23
C ALA A 46 -8.78 -12.14 15.37
N GLU A 47 -9.46 -12.63 16.41
CA GLU A 47 -9.87 -11.82 17.56
C GLU A 47 -8.70 -11.01 18.14
N GLY A 48 -8.95 -9.72 18.39
CA GLY A 48 -7.93 -8.77 18.84
C GLY A 48 -7.18 -8.06 17.70
N ALA A 49 -7.31 -8.52 16.45
CA ALA A 49 -6.78 -7.78 15.31
C ALA A 49 -7.64 -6.54 15.01
N GLU A 50 -6.99 -5.40 14.82
CA GLU A 50 -7.61 -4.18 14.33
C GLU A 50 -6.73 -3.52 13.28
N PHE A 51 -7.35 -2.80 12.34
CA PHE A 51 -6.64 -1.89 11.47
C PHE A 51 -7.45 -0.61 11.26
N THR A 52 -6.74 0.47 10.93
CA THR A 52 -7.33 1.77 10.66
C THR A 52 -7.29 2.01 9.16
N ASP A 53 -8.44 2.30 8.58
CA ASP A 53 -8.60 2.66 7.17
C ASP A 53 -8.48 4.18 7.04
N ILE A 54 -7.33 4.73 7.43
CA ILE A 54 -6.98 6.15 7.31
C ILE A 54 -5.52 6.22 6.94
N PHE A 55 -5.22 6.74 5.75
CA PHE A 55 -3.89 7.18 5.36
C PHE A 55 -3.78 8.67 5.71
N ARG A 56 -2.84 9.01 6.58
CA ARG A 56 -2.61 10.38 7.03
C ARG A 56 -1.40 10.97 6.31
N GLU A 57 -1.32 12.29 6.35
CA GLU A 57 -0.16 13.01 5.81
C GLU A 57 1.14 12.59 6.52
N GLU A 58 1.08 12.28 7.81
CA GLU A 58 2.21 11.76 8.60
C GLU A 58 2.71 10.37 8.14
N ASP A 59 1.89 9.62 7.38
CA ASP A 59 2.27 8.31 6.84
C ASP A 59 3.04 8.44 5.50
N VAL A 60 3.06 9.63 4.89
CA VAL A 60 3.82 9.91 3.65
C VAL A 60 5.27 10.20 4.01
N LYS A 61 6.20 9.38 3.48
CA LYS A 61 7.63 9.68 3.59
C LYS A 61 8.04 10.68 2.51
N ASP A 62 8.70 11.78 2.91
CA ASP A 62 9.19 12.82 1.99
C ASP A 62 10.05 12.25 0.84
N GLU A 63 10.84 11.21 1.15
CA GLU A 63 11.68 10.49 0.20
C GLU A 63 10.86 9.92 -0.97
N TRP A 64 9.65 9.42 -0.70
CA TRP A 64 8.76 8.89 -1.74
C TRP A 64 8.24 9.99 -2.66
N LEU A 65 7.93 11.17 -2.11
CA LEU A 65 7.48 12.31 -2.90
C LEU A 65 8.56 12.80 -3.86
N VAL A 66 9.83 12.77 -3.42
CA VAL A 66 10.97 13.10 -4.29
C VAL A 66 11.08 12.09 -5.44
N THR A 67 11.07 10.79 -5.15
CA THR A 67 11.14 9.75 -6.18
C THR A 67 9.96 9.83 -7.15
N ILE A 68 8.73 9.99 -6.66
CA ILE A 68 7.54 10.12 -7.53
C ILE A 68 7.64 11.38 -8.40
N ARG A 69 8.16 12.49 -7.87
CA ARG A 69 8.38 13.71 -8.66
C ARG A 69 9.37 13.50 -9.80
N GLU A 70 10.45 12.77 -9.55
CA GLU A 70 11.51 12.54 -10.53
C GLU A 70 11.10 11.52 -11.60
N ASP A 71 10.44 10.44 -11.18
CA ASP A 71 10.12 9.32 -12.05
C ASP A 71 8.74 9.43 -12.70
N GLN A 72 7.78 10.09 -12.04
CA GLN A 72 6.35 10.12 -12.41
C GLN A 72 5.75 11.51 -12.14
N THR A 73 6.29 12.54 -12.79
CA THR A 73 5.91 13.96 -12.61
C THR A 73 4.38 14.20 -12.62
N GLU A 74 3.64 13.55 -13.53
CA GLU A 74 2.18 13.70 -13.62
C GLU A 74 1.44 13.15 -12.39
N LEU A 75 1.92 12.03 -11.84
CA LEU A 75 1.37 11.48 -10.59
C LEU A 75 1.68 12.41 -9.42
N TYR A 76 2.90 12.95 -9.36
CA TYR A 76 3.28 13.93 -8.35
C TYR A 76 2.37 15.16 -8.38
N HIS A 77 2.10 15.70 -9.57
CA HIS A 77 1.18 16.82 -9.77
C HIS A 77 -0.23 16.50 -9.28
N TYR A 78 -0.78 15.36 -9.68
CA TYR A 78 -2.10 14.90 -9.23
C TYR A 78 -2.20 14.80 -7.70
N LEU A 79 -1.19 14.19 -7.04
CA LEU A 79 -1.18 14.01 -5.60
C LEU A 79 -1.09 15.33 -4.82
N ASN A 80 -0.44 16.34 -5.40
CA ASN A 80 -0.23 17.65 -4.74
C ASN A 80 -1.21 18.73 -5.21
N GLY A 81 -2.11 18.43 -6.15
CA GLY A 81 -3.11 19.37 -6.65
C GLY A 81 -2.52 20.57 -7.41
N ILE A 82 -1.37 20.37 -8.08
CA ILE A 82 -0.65 21.38 -8.87
C ILE A 82 -0.70 21.06 -10.36
#